data_AF-A0A415Z5C4-F1
#
_entry.id   AF-A0A415Z5C4-F1
#
_cell.length_a   1.000
_cell.length_b   1.000
_cell.length_c   1.000
_cell.angle_alpha   90.00
_cell.angle_beta   90.00
_cell.angle_gamma   90.00
#
_symmetry.space_group_name_H-M   'P 1'
#
loop_
_entity.id
_entity.type
_entity.pdbx_description
1 polymer ?
#
loop_
_entity_poly.entity_id
_entity_poly.type
_entity_poly.pdbx_seq_one_letter_code
_entity_poly.pdbx_strand_id
1 'polypeptide(L)'
;MTALIEAIYDMVNQNQAVCRVLILENTNSTVLMRMIALAKDDSIAYWRKELPNASETDLEMMYTHLPNGMMHIVVEGYDKYSKDEIIRFVSRVVKASLSLFQSPQRPLA
;
A
#
# COMPACT_ATOMS: atom_id res chain seq x y z
N MET A 1 6.36 -3.30 7.81
CA MET A 1 5.53 -3.40 6.59
C MET A 1 4.99 -4.81 6.38
N THR A 2 5.83 -5.85 6.45
CA THR A 2 5.40 -7.27 6.35
C THR A 2 4.35 -7.65 7.41
N ALA A 3 4.59 -7.30 8.68
CA ALA A 3 3.66 -7.58 9.78
C ALA A 3 2.28 -6.87 9.63
N LEU A 4 2.24 -5.69 9.00
CA LEU A 4 0.99 -4.97 8.75
C LEU A 4 0.17 -5.66 7.66
N ILE A 5 0.84 -6.10 6.58
CA ILE A 5 0.22 -6.85 5.48
C ILE A 5 -0.27 -8.21 5.97
N GLU A 6 0.51 -8.91 6.78
CA GLU A 6 0.11 -10.18 7.41
C GLU A 6 -1.13 -10.00 8.29
N ALA A 7 -1.14 -9.00 9.18
CA ALA A 7 -2.29 -8.71 10.03
C ALA A 7 -3.55 -8.33 9.24
N ILE A 8 -3.40 -7.57 8.15
CA ILE A 8 -4.52 -7.24 7.25
C ILE A 8 -5.06 -8.49 6.58
N TYR A 9 -4.19 -9.37 6.07
CA TYR A 9 -4.63 -10.60 5.44
C TYR A 9 -5.26 -11.58 6.43
N ASP A 10 -4.75 -11.69 7.65
CA ASP A 10 -5.30 -12.58 8.67
C ASP A 10 -6.68 -12.09 9.11
N MET A 11 -6.86 -10.78 9.27
CA MET A 11 -8.16 -10.18 9.54
C MET A 11 -9.15 -10.41 8.38
N VAL A 12 -8.72 -10.21 7.12
CA VAL A 12 -9.54 -10.48 5.93
C VAL A 12 -9.92 -11.95 5.83
N ASN A 13 -9.01 -12.87 6.16
CA ASN A 13 -9.27 -14.31 6.11
C ASN A 13 -10.20 -14.77 7.23
N GLN A 14 -10.03 -14.24 8.45
CA GLN A 14 -10.93 -14.52 9.58
C GLN A 14 -12.34 -13.97 9.37
N ASN A 15 -12.47 -12.88 8.61
CA ASN A 15 -13.74 -12.22 8.34
C ASN A 15 -14.17 -12.40 6.87
N GLN A 16 -13.74 -13.48 6.21
CA GLN A 16 -13.82 -13.64 4.75
C GLN A 16 -15.19 -13.31 4.15
N ALA A 17 -16.29 -13.78 4.74
CA ALA A 17 -17.64 -13.49 4.22
C ALA A 17 -18.00 -11.99 4.33
N VAL A 18 -17.62 -11.35 5.44
CA VAL A 18 -17.89 -9.92 5.70
C VAL A 18 -16.95 -9.02 4.90
N CYS A 19 -15.66 -9.34 4.85
CA CYS A 19 -14.67 -8.63 4.04
C CYS A 19 -14.92 -8.82 2.55
N ARG A 20 -15.36 -10.01 2.10
CA ARG A 20 -15.76 -10.22 0.71
C ARG A 20 -16.91 -9.29 0.36
N VAL A 21 -17.95 -9.20 1.19
CA VAL A 21 -19.05 -8.26 0.95
C VAL A 21 -18.60 -6.80 1.06
N LEU A 22 -17.83 -6.39 2.06
CA LEU A 22 -17.52 -4.96 2.33
C LEU A 22 -16.32 -4.39 1.57
N ILE A 23 -15.43 -5.24 1.07
CA ILE A 23 -14.16 -4.83 0.42
C ILE A 23 -14.10 -5.30 -1.03
N LEU A 24 -14.62 -6.51 -1.35
CA LEU A 24 -14.46 -7.14 -2.66
C LEU A 24 -15.71 -7.06 -3.55
N GLU A 25 -16.90 -7.25 -2.99
CA GLU A 25 -18.19 -7.27 -3.71
C GLU A 25 -18.93 -5.93 -3.62
N ASN A 26 -18.77 -5.20 -2.51
CA ASN A 26 -19.18 -3.83 -2.37
C ASN A 26 -17.90 -3.00 -2.39
N THR A 27 -17.52 -2.51 -3.57
CA THR A 27 -16.51 -1.46 -3.77
C THR A 27 -16.98 -0.14 -3.16
N ASN A 28 -17.44 -0.17 -1.90
CA ASN A 28 -17.68 1.03 -1.13
C ASN A 28 -16.31 1.60 -0.79
N SER A 29 -15.82 2.41 -1.72
CA SER A 29 -14.56 3.14 -1.67
C SER A 29 -14.32 3.76 -0.30
N THR A 30 -15.38 4.12 0.42
CA THR A 30 -15.35 4.67 1.77
C THR A 30 -14.66 3.79 2.82
N VAL A 31 -14.88 2.47 2.85
CA VAL A 31 -14.24 1.59 3.86
C VAL A 31 -12.76 1.45 3.56
N LEU A 32 -12.42 1.25 2.29
CA LEU A 32 -11.05 1.14 1.82
C LEU A 32 -10.26 2.44 1.98
N MET A 33 -10.86 3.57 1.63
CA MET A 33 -10.28 4.90 1.86
C MET A 33 -10.04 5.15 3.35
N ARG A 34 -10.93 4.69 4.24
CA ARG A 34 -10.73 4.78 5.68
C ARG A 34 -9.57 3.90 6.16
N MET A 35 -9.46 2.67 5.67
CA MET A 35 -8.32 1.79 6.01
C MET A 35 -6.99 2.36 5.54
N ILE A 36 -6.96 2.93 4.33
CA ILE A 36 -5.79 3.66 3.83
C ILE A 36 -5.50 4.82 4.78
N ALA A 37 -6.47 5.71 5.01
CA ALA A 37 -6.31 6.90 5.86
C ALA A 37 -5.79 6.57 7.28
N LEU A 38 -6.23 5.46 7.89
CA LEU A 38 -5.74 5.02 9.19
C LEU A 38 -4.25 4.67 9.20
N ALA A 39 -3.71 4.19 8.07
CA ALA A 39 -2.30 3.85 7.94
C ALA A 39 -1.42 5.05 7.57
N LYS A 40 -1.99 6.26 7.38
CA LYS A 40 -1.27 7.44 6.87
C LYS A 40 -0.06 7.81 7.72
N ASP A 41 -0.30 8.12 8.98
CA ASP A 41 0.71 8.71 9.86
C ASP A 41 1.85 7.73 10.08
N ASP A 42 1.54 6.45 10.28
CA ASP A 42 2.54 5.39 10.42
C ASP A 42 3.36 5.17 9.14
N SER A 43 2.72 5.25 7.96
CA SER A 43 3.40 5.10 6.67
C SER A 43 4.35 6.25 6.41
N ILE A 44 3.91 7.49 6.64
CA ILE A 44 4.74 8.69 6.49
C ILE A 44 5.88 8.68 7.51
N ALA A 45 5.62 8.31 8.77
CA ALA A 45 6.65 8.20 9.80
C ALA A 45 7.71 7.14 9.45
N TYR A 46 7.30 6.01 8.88
CA TYR A 46 8.22 4.99 8.38
C TYR A 46 9.04 5.53 7.19
N TRP A 47 8.41 6.11 6.18
CA TRP A 47 9.14 6.62 5.01
C TRP A 47 10.06 7.78 5.32
N ARG A 48 9.73 8.64 6.29
CA ARG A 48 10.64 9.70 6.76
C ARG A 48 11.94 9.15 7.34
N LYS A 49 11.90 7.97 7.96
CA LYS A 49 13.12 7.28 8.44
C LYS A 49 13.94 6.70 7.29
N GLU A 50 13.27 6.13 6.29
CA GLU A 50 13.91 5.52 5.13
C GLU A 50 14.40 6.55 4.09
N LEU A 51 13.81 7.75 4.09
CA LEU A 51 14.04 8.83 3.15
C LEU A 51 14.30 10.15 3.89
N PRO A 52 15.43 10.30 4.60
CA PRO A 52 15.70 11.48 5.43
C PRO A 52 15.78 12.79 4.63
N ASN A 53 16.00 12.70 3.32
CA ASN A 53 16.13 13.85 2.42
C ASN A 53 14.88 14.11 1.57
N ALA A 54 13.84 13.28 1.67
CA ALA A 54 12.60 13.50 0.92
C ALA A 54 11.82 14.69 1.50
N SER A 55 11.24 15.51 0.62
CA SER A 55 10.39 16.61 1.07
C SER A 55 9.08 16.09 1.65
N GLU A 56 8.44 16.88 2.51
CA GLU A 56 7.10 16.54 3.01
C GLU A 56 6.08 16.39 1.87
N THR A 57 6.20 17.22 0.84
CA THR A 57 5.40 17.12 -0.38
C THR A 57 5.60 15.78 -1.09
N ASP A 58 6.84 15.31 -1.22
CA ASP A 58 7.12 14.01 -1.85
C ASP A 58 6.53 12.86 -1.03
N LEU A 59 6.66 12.90 0.30
CA LEU A 59 6.09 11.89 1.19
C LEU A 59 4.55 11.85 1.09
N GLU A 60 3.89 13.00 1.01
CA GLU A 60 2.45 13.12 0.82
C GLU A 60 1.99 12.62 -0.57
N MET A 61 2.74 12.94 -1.63
CA MET A 61 2.46 12.45 -2.99
C MET A 61 2.66 10.94 -3.08
N MET A 62 3.73 10.40 -2.49
CA MET A 62 3.98 8.96 -2.39
C MET A 62 2.85 8.27 -1.62
N TYR A 63 2.38 8.88 -0.53
CA TYR A 63 1.26 8.36 0.27
C TYR A 63 -0.05 8.37 -0.51
N THR A 64 -0.27 9.35 -1.36
CA THR A 64 -1.46 9.40 -2.20
C THR A 64 -1.37 8.38 -3.34
N HIS A 65 -0.19 8.13 -3.89
CA HIS A 65 -0.03 7.27 -5.05
C HIS A 65 0.05 5.77 -4.69
N LEU A 66 0.97 5.40 -3.80
CA LEU A 66 1.36 4.02 -3.57
C LEU A 66 0.21 3.17 -2.99
N PRO A 67 -0.43 3.53 -1.85
CA PRO A 67 -1.58 2.80 -1.29
C PRO A 67 -2.74 2.66 -2.26
N ASN A 68 -3.06 3.71 -3.04
CA ASN A 68 -4.15 3.66 -4.01
C ASN A 68 -3.88 2.65 -5.12
N GLY A 69 -2.66 2.64 -5.69
CA GLY A 69 -2.27 1.65 -6.70
C GLY A 69 -2.22 0.22 -6.15
N MET A 70 -1.66 0.05 -4.94
CA MET A 70 -1.61 -1.26 -4.26
C MET A 70 -3.00 -1.82 -3.98
N MET A 71 -3.92 -0.98 -3.50
CA MET A 71 -5.27 -1.38 -3.19
C MET A 71 -6.01 -1.86 -4.45
N HIS A 72 -5.84 -1.16 -5.57
CA HIS A 72 -6.45 -1.57 -6.84
C HIS A 72 -6.02 -2.98 -7.26
N ILE A 73 -4.74 -3.32 -7.08
CA ILE A 73 -4.21 -4.67 -7.34
C ILE A 73 -4.84 -5.70 -6.40
N VAL A 74 -4.99 -5.38 -5.12
CA VAL A 74 -5.63 -6.28 -4.14
C VAL A 74 -7.09 -6.55 -4.51
N VAL A 75 -7.86 -5.53 -4.91
CA VAL A 75 -9.27 -5.69 -5.29
C VAL A 75 -9.41 -6.46 -6.61
N GLU A 76 -8.76 -5.99 -7.68
CA GLU A 76 -8.92 -6.60 -9.01
C GLU A 76 -8.21 -7.95 -9.16
N GLY A 77 -7.18 -8.17 -8.35
CA GLY A 77 -6.35 -9.36 -8.35
C GLY A 77 -6.82 -10.47 -7.42
N TYR A 78 -7.79 -10.22 -6.54
CA TYR A 78 -8.16 -11.16 -5.47
C TYR A 78 -8.52 -12.56 -5.97
N ASP A 79 -9.33 -12.67 -7.03
CA ASP A 79 -9.72 -13.96 -7.62
C ASP A 79 -8.75 -14.44 -8.73
N LYS A 80 -7.73 -13.64 -9.07
CA LYS A 80 -6.82 -13.90 -10.20
C LYS A 80 -5.42 -14.33 -9.76
N TYR A 81 -4.95 -13.84 -8.61
CA TYR A 81 -3.60 -14.05 -8.12
C TYR A 81 -3.63 -14.52 -6.68
N SER A 82 -2.67 -15.37 -6.32
CA SER A 82 -2.52 -15.80 -4.93
C SER A 82 -2.09 -14.64 -4.03
N LYS A 83 -2.43 -14.74 -2.74
CA LYS A 83 -1.95 -13.83 -1.68
C LYS A 83 -0.44 -13.59 -1.79
N ASP A 84 0.35 -14.65 -1.93
CA ASP A 84 1.82 -14.55 -1.98
C ASP A 84 2.32 -13.80 -3.21
N GLU A 85 1.66 -13.95 -4.36
CA GLU A 85 2.01 -13.22 -5.58
C GLU A 85 1.72 -11.72 -5.42
N ILE A 86 0.56 -11.36 -4.88
CA ILE A 86 0.19 -9.97 -4.62
C ILE A 86 1.16 -9.34 -3.62
N ILE A 87 1.44 -10.01 -2.49
CA ILE A 87 2.38 -9.52 -1.47
C ILE A 87 3.77 -9.34 -2.07
N ARG A 88 4.26 -10.32 -2.83
CA ARG A 88 5.58 -10.26 -3.46
C ARG A 88 5.67 -9.11 -4.46
N PHE A 89 4.65 -8.90 -5.29
CA PHE A 89 4.61 -7.82 -6.26
C PHE A 89 4.60 -6.45 -5.59
N VAL A 90 3.65 -6.24 -4.67
CA VAL A 90 3.49 -5.00 -3.91
C VAL A 90 4.79 -4.63 -3.18
N SER A 91 5.40 -5.61 -2.51
CA SER A 91 6.67 -5.40 -1.79
C SER A 91 7.80 -4.96 -2.72
N ARG A 92 7.87 -5.51 -3.95
CA ARG A 92 8.87 -5.11 -4.95
C ARG A 92 8.64 -3.68 -5.44
N VAL A 93 7.39 -3.30 -5.70
CA VAL A 93 7.03 -1.94 -6.14
C VAL A 93 7.43 -0.93 -5.07
N VAL A 94 7.04 -1.14 -3.80
CA VAL A 94 7.38 -0.23 -2.71
C VAL A 94 8.89 -0.09 -2.54
N LYS A 95 9.64 -1.20 -2.54
CA LYS A 95 11.10 -1.16 -2.44
C LYS A 95 11.75 -0.41 -3.61
N ALA A 96 11.27 -0.63 -4.83
CA ALA A 96 11.77 0.06 -6.02
C ALA A 96 11.49 1.56 -5.94
N SER A 97 10.28 1.96 -5.57
CA SER A 97 9.92 3.37 -5.37
C SER A 97 10.81 4.03 -4.32
N LEU A 98 10.99 3.43 -3.15
CA LEU A 98 11.88 3.97 -2.11
C LEU A 98 13.31 4.14 -2.63
N SER A 99 13.84 3.15 -3.34
CA SER A 99 15.19 3.20 -3.91
C SER A 99 15.39 4.37 -4.89
N LEU A 100 14.35 4.73 -5.65
CA LEU A 100 14.37 5.88 -6.56
C LEU A 100 14.46 7.22 -5.82
N PHE A 101 13.79 7.35 -4.67
CA PHE A 101 13.86 8.56 -3.85
C PHE A 101 15.10 8.63 -2.95
N GLN A 102 15.75 7.49 -2.66
CA GLN A 102 17.03 7.45 -1.95
C GLN A 102 18.21 7.85 -2.84
N SER A 103 18.10 7.57 -4.13
CA SER A 103 19.16 7.87 -5.09
C SER A 103 19.18 9.38 -5.39
N PRO A 104 20.35 10.03 -5.43
CA PRO A 104 20.45 11.39 -5.96
C PRO A 104 19.86 11.40 -7.37
N GLN A 105 18.73 12.08 -7.57
CA GLN A 105 18.14 12.15 -8.90
C GLN A 105 19.14 12.87 -9.81
N ARG A 106 19.65 12.15 -10.82
CA ARG A 106 20.26 12.82 -11.97
C ARG A 106 19.15 13.67 -12.59
N PRO A 107 19.38 14.97 -12.86
CA PRO A 107 18.42 15.78 -13.57
C PRO A 107 17.98 15.01 -14.83
N LEU A 108 16.68 14.87 -15.03
CA LEU A 108 16.15 14.39 -16.30
C LEU A 108 16.55 15.45 -17.32
N ALA A 109 17.53 15.09 -18.16
CA ALA A 109 18.06 15.92 -19.23
C ALA A 109 17.05 16.08 -20.37
#